data_AF-A0A6S7KSF2-F1
#
_entry.id   AF-A0A6S7KSF2-F1
#
_cell.length_a   1.000
_cell.length_b   1.000
_cell.length_c   1.000
_cell.angle_alpha   90.00
_cell.angle_beta   90.00
_cell.angle_gamma   90.00
#
_symmetry.space_group_name_H-M   'P 1'
#
loop_
_entity.id
_entity.type
_entity.pdbx_description
1 polymer ?
#
loop_
_entity_poly.entity_id
_entity_poly.type
_entity_poly.pdbx_seq_one_letter_code
_entity_poly.pdbx_strand_id
1 'polypeptide(L)'
;MVKHLNPSKLRKGTKHNINVQTFSGTNVADMRYYVKPAISRSPDYLLLHVGTNDLKRQTPQQIAGSISTLCQEIVKESPNTKIVLSKVITRSDDSSLDSKIKELNCILSQVCHNNKWGVLNHTNITADHLNPYGLHLNKQGTAKLAKNIIDHFKNLNWQTNNQNNITPSDDSNIQRFNSIENDNANNANSPLGNDVNRQQSHASGSLFPKLKGFKVCHLNIASLIKHYDELLLNMQNKLFDIITLNETRLDGSVLNGEIEIPGYDIVRRDRNRSGG
;
A
#
# COMPACT_ATOMS: atom_id res chain seq x y z
N MET A 1 0.00 9.86 4.82
CA MET A 1 -0.56 10.44 6.06
C MET A 1 0.40 10.40 7.25
N VAL A 2 1.31 9.42 7.33
CA VAL A 2 2.19 9.22 8.49
C VAL A 2 3.66 9.42 8.10
N LYS A 3 4.18 10.65 8.17
CA LYS A 3 5.56 10.97 7.75
C LYS A 3 6.61 10.89 8.88
N HIS A 4 6.21 10.65 10.13
CA HIS A 4 7.10 10.78 11.30
C HIS A 4 6.92 9.72 12.39
N LEU A 5 6.34 8.55 12.08
CA LEU A 5 6.17 7.49 13.06
C LEU A 5 7.51 6.80 13.31
N ASN A 6 8.08 6.99 14.49
CA ASN A 6 9.38 6.44 14.84
C ASN A 6 9.23 5.00 15.38
N PRO A 7 9.75 3.97 14.68
CA PRO A 7 9.58 2.57 15.10
C PRO A 7 10.28 2.26 16.43
N SER A 8 11.42 2.90 16.71
CA SER A 8 12.15 2.71 17.98
C SER A 8 11.32 3.17 19.18
N LYS A 9 10.60 4.29 19.05
CA LYS A 9 9.71 4.78 20.11
C LYS A 9 8.51 3.84 20.34
N LEU A 10 7.95 3.28 19.28
CA LEU A 10 6.87 2.29 19.39
C LEU A 10 7.35 1.01 20.09
N ARG A 11 8.53 0.50 19.71
CA ARG A 11 9.13 -0.68 20.37
C ARG A 11 9.35 -0.45 21.85
N LYS A 12 9.97 0.67 22.25
CA LYS A 12 10.17 1.01 23.68
C LYS A 12 8.85 1.16 24.45
N GLY A 13 7.79 1.58 23.76
CA GLY A 13 6.48 1.78 24.35
C GLY A 13 5.67 0.49 24.54
N THR A 14 6.10 -0.65 23.99
CA THR A 14 5.35 -1.91 24.06
C THR A 14 6.28 -3.07 24.45
N LYS A 15 5.71 -4.23 24.80
CA LYS A 15 6.48 -5.48 24.94
C LYS A 15 6.74 -6.19 23.59
N HIS A 16 6.32 -5.57 22.49
CA HIS A 16 6.26 -6.18 21.17
C HIS A 16 7.35 -5.66 20.24
N ASN A 17 7.80 -6.52 19.33
CA ASN A 17 8.78 -6.16 18.33
C ASN A 17 8.11 -5.52 17.10
N ILE A 18 8.00 -4.19 17.07
CA ILE A 18 7.21 -3.47 16.06
C ILE A 18 8.06 -3.08 14.84
N ASN A 19 7.74 -3.66 13.68
CA ASN A 19 8.20 -3.16 12.38
C ASN A 19 7.17 -2.19 11.78
N VAL A 20 7.63 -1.10 11.17
CA VAL A 20 6.76 -0.11 10.51
C VAL A 20 7.21 0.04 9.06
N GLN A 21 6.27 -0.09 8.14
CA GLN A 21 6.46 0.19 6.73
C GLN A 21 5.45 1.25 6.31
N THR A 22 5.92 2.31 5.66
CA THR A 22 5.07 3.39 5.18
C THR A 22 5.29 3.56 3.69
N PHE A 23 4.20 3.61 2.93
CA PHE A 23 4.23 3.78 1.49
C PHE A 23 3.47 5.06 1.14
N SER A 24 4.19 6.07 0.66
CA SER A 24 3.59 7.37 0.42
C SER A 24 2.76 7.36 -0.86
N GLY A 25 1.50 7.82 -0.78
CA GLY A 25 0.63 7.98 -1.94
C GLY A 25 -0.07 6.70 -2.43
N THR A 26 0.14 5.57 -1.75
CA THR A 26 -0.44 4.28 -2.15
C THR A 26 -1.91 4.16 -1.77
N ASN A 27 -2.67 3.47 -2.60
CA ASN A 27 -4.07 3.14 -2.39
C ASN A 27 -4.23 1.69 -1.88
N VAL A 28 -5.47 1.21 -1.68
CA VAL A 28 -5.72 -0.15 -1.19
C VAL A 28 -5.24 -1.22 -2.19
N ALA A 29 -5.40 -1.00 -3.49
CA ALA A 29 -4.98 -1.94 -4.53
C ALA A 29 -3.45 -2.13 -4.54
N ASP A 30 -2.70 -1.04 -4.38
CA ASP A 30 -1.22 -1.10 -4.30
C ASP A 30 -0.75 -1.91 -3.09
N MET A 31 -1.48 -1.82 -1.96
CA MET A 31 -1.11 -2.51 -0.72
C MET A 31 -1.13 -4.05 -0.85
N ARG A 32 -1.85 -4.60 -1.82
CA ARG A 32 -1.83 -6.05 -2.14
C ARG A 32 -0.42 -6.55 -2.47
N TYR A 33 0.43 -5.69 -3.03
CA TYR A 33 1.81 -6.03 -3.36
C TYR A 33 2.76 -5.72 -2.21
N TYR A 34 2.59 -4.54 -1.59
CA TYR A 34 3.50 -4.06 -0.56
C TYR A 34 3.42 -4.83 0.76
N VAL A 35 2.30 -5.50 1.03
CA VAL A 35 2.12 -6.29 2.25
C VAL A 35 2.86 -7.63 2.20
N LYS A 36 3.14 -8.16 1.01
CA LYS A 36 3.72 -9.52 0.81
C LYS A 36 5.04 -9.74 1.58
N PRO A 37 6.03 -8.83 1.54
CA PRO A 37 7.26 -9.01 2.30
C PRO A 37 7.07 -8.94 3.82
N ALA A 38 5.99 -8.31 4.30
CA ALA A 38 5.69 -8.23 5.72
C ALA A 38 5.05 -9.54 6.23
N ILE A 39 4.09 -10.09 5.47
CA ILE A 39 3.40 -11.34 5.82
C ILE A 39 4.31 -12.56 5.69
N SER A 40 5.28 -12.54 4.76
CA SER A 40 6.25 -13.64 4.59
C SER A 40 7.16 -13.85 5.81
N ARG A 41 7.17 -12.89 6.75
CA ARG A 41 7.88 -13.00 8.03
C ARG A 41 6.99 -13.53 9.17
N SER A 42 5.77 -13.96 8.86
CA SER A 42 4.79 -14.53 9.77
C SER A 42 4.61 -13.71 11.07
N PRO A 43 4.21 -12.43 10.97
CA PRO A 43 4.03 -11.60 12.15
C PRO A 43 2.84 -12.08 12.99
N ASP A 44 2.95 -11.98 14.31
CA ASP A 44 1.84 -12.27 15.23
C ASP A 44 0.64 -11.35 14.99
N TYR A 45 0.93 -10.08 14.69
CA TYR A 45 -0.05 -9.03 14.43
C TYR A 45 0.33 -8.22 13.20
N LEU A 46 -0.66 -7.89 12.38
CA LEU A 46 -0.52 -6.97 11.26
C LEU A 46 -1.52 -5.82 11.43
N LEU A 47 -1.00 -4.61 11.67
CA LEU A 47 -1.80 -3.40 11.70
C LEU A 47 -1.79 -2.72 10.34
N LEU A 48 -2.96 -2.59 9.71
CA LEU A 48 -3.13 -1.91 8.43
C LEU A 48 -3.79 -0.54 8.64
N HIS A 49 -3.17 0.48 8.07
CA HIS A 49 -3.70 1.85 8.04
C HIS A 49 -3.71 2.36 6.60
N VAL A 50 -4.84 2.19 5.92
CA VAL A 50 -4.99 2.41 4.46
C VAL A 50 -6.38 2.95 4.14
N GLY A 51 -6.58 3.47 2.92
CA GLY A 51 -7.90 3.89 2.40
C GLY A 51 -8.05 5.39 2.19
N THR A 52 -7.22 6.22 2.83
CA THR A 52 -7.35 7.70 2.71
C THR A 52 -7.14 8.21 1.28
N ASN A 53 -6.29 7.55 0.49
CA ASN A 53 -5.98 7.95 -0.89
C ASN A 53 -7.07 7.53 -1.90
N ASP A 54 -8.00 6.69 -1.46
CA ASP A 54 -9.10 6.16 -2.25
C ASP A 54 -10.36 7.03 -2.14
N LEU A 55 -10.53 7.75 -1.02
CA LEU A 55 -11.70 8.58 -0.68
C LEU A 55 -12.13 9.58 -1.77
N LYS A 56 -11.17 10.13 -2.53
CA LYS A 56 -11.45 11.10 -3.60
C LYS A 56 -12.10 10.46 -4.84
N ARG A 57 -11.92 9.16 -5.04
CA ARG A 57 -12.30 8.44 -6.28
C ARG A 57 -13.32 7.33 -6.07
N GLN A 58 -13.50 6.88 -4.84
CA GLN A 58 -14.34 5.74 -4.50
C GLN A 58 -15.34 6.10 -3.39
N THR A 59 -16.40 5.30 -3.29
CA THR A 59 -17.35 5.38 -2.18
C THR A 59 -16.81 4.64 -0.95
N PRO A 60 -17.26 4.99 0.26
CA PRO A 60 -16.92 4.25 1.49
C PRO A 60 -17.13 2.74 1.38
N GLN A 61 -18.21 2.30 0.73
CA GLN A 61 -18.52 0.89 0.51
C GLN A 61 -17.46 0.20 -0.36
N GLN A 62 -17.06 0.81 -1.47
CA GLN A 62 -16.04 0.27 -2.37
C GLN A 62 -14.67 0.15 -1.67
N ILE A 63 -14.31 1.17 -0.87
CA ILE A 63 -13.05 1.19 -0.13
C ILE A 63 -13.07 0.10 0.95
N ALA A 64 -14.14 0.01 1.74
CA ALA A 64 -14.29 -1.00 2.77
C ALA A 64 -14.27 -2.42 2.20
N GLY A 65 -14.98 -2.66 1.08
CA GLY A 65 -14.94 -3.94 0.37
C GLY A 65 -13.53 -4.30 -0.08
N SER A 66 -12.81 -3.34 -0.69
CA SER A 66 -11.42 -3.55 -1.12
C SER A 66 -10.47 -3.86 0.05
N ILE A 67 -10.65 -3.19 1.20
CA ILE A 67 -9.88 -3.46 2.42
C ILE A 67 -10.23 -4.84 2.99
N SER A 68 -11.51 -5.20 3.02
CA SER A 68 -11.97 -6.52 3.47
C SER A 68 -11.36 -7.64 2.64
N THR A 69 -11.40 -7.53 1.31
CA THR A 69 -10.78 -8.48 0.40
C THR A 69 -9.27 -8.60 0.63
N LEU A 70 -8.56 -7.49 0.78
CA LEU A 70 -7.12 -7.50 1.10
C LEU A 70 -6.83 -8.24 2.41
N CYS A 71 -7.61 -7.98 3.46
CA CYS A 71 -7.44 -8.66 4.74
C CYS A 71 -7.73 -10.16 4.65
N GLN A 72 -8.76 -10.57 3.90
CA GLN A 72 -9.07 -11.97 3.66
C GLN A 72 -7.96 -12.68 2.88
N GLU A 73 -7.39 -12.03 1.86
CA GLU A 73 -6.20 -12.52 1.14
C GLU A 73 -5.02 -12.73 2.11
N ILE A 74 -4.77 -11.77 3.00
CA ILE A 74 -3.71 -11.89 4.01
C ILE A 74 -3.96 -13.05 4.99
N VAL A 75 -5.20 -13.20 5.48
CA VAL A 75 -5.55 -14.32 6.39
C VAL A 75 -5.36 -15.66 5.69
N LYS A 76 -5.68 -15.75 4.38
CA LYS A 76 -5.44 -16.96 3.60
C LYS A 76 -3.95 -17.27 3.44
N GLU A 77 -3.11 -16.26 3.21
CA GLU A 77 -1.66 -16.42 3.02
C GLU A 77 -0.90 -16.59 4.35
N SER A 78 -1.37 -16.01 5.45
CA SER A 78 -0.77 -16.09 6.79
C SER A 78 -1.83 -16.32 7.87
N PRO A 79 -2.35 -17.56 8.02
CA PRO A 79 -3.50 -17.87 8.89
C PRO A 79 -3.30 -17.55 10.38
N ASN A 80 -2.05 -17.51 10.84
CA ASN A 80 -1.71 -17.23 12.23
C ASN A 80 -1.56 -15.73 12.53
N THR A 81 -1.54 -14.88 11.50
CA THR A 81 -1.40 -13.43 11.68
C THR A 81 -2.73 -12.80 12.06
N LYS A 82 -2.76 -12.14 13.21
CA LYS A 82 -3.95 -11.41 13.68
C LYS A 82 -4.02 -10.04 13.04
N ILE A 83 -5.13 -9.77 12.35
CA ILE A 83 -5.36 -8.48 11.69
C ILE A 83 -5.85 -7.43 12.69
N VAL A 84 -5.30 -6.23 12.60
CA VAL A 84 -5.80 -5.02 13.24
C VAL A 84 -6.01 -3.94 12.17
N LEU A 85 -7.25 -3.47 11.98
CA LEU A 85 -7.53 -2.34 11.11
C LEU A 85 -7.50 -1.03 11.90
N SER A 86 -6.64 -0.13 11.48
CA SER A 86 -6.58 1.24 11.98
C SER A 86 -7.50 2.13 11.15
N LYS A 87 -8.47 2.74 11.84
CA LYS A 87 -9.45 3.64 11.22
C LYS A 87 -8.77 4.81 10.51
N VAL A 88 -9.41 5.30 9.46
CA VAL A 88 -8.93 6.48 8.74
C VAL A 88 -9.09 7.71 9.63
N ILE A 89 -8.04 8.51 9.77
CA ILE A 89 -8.10 9.76 10.55
C ILE A 89 -8.81 10.86 9.74
N THR A 90 -9.28 11.88 10.45
CA THR A 90 -9.88 13.07 9.84
C THR A 90 -8.88 13.81 8.94
N ARG A 91 -9.43 14.55 7.98
CA ARG A 91 -8.73 15.47 7.08
C ARG A 91 -9.63 16.68 6.85
N SER A 92 -9.01 17.83 6.70
CA SER A 92 -9.67 19.12 6.47
C SER A 92 -9.27 19.77 5.14
N ASP A 93 -8.52 19.06 4.27
CA ASP A 93 -8.19 19.53 2.92
C ASP A 93 -9.41 19.60 1.98
N ASP A 94 -10.46 18.84 2.30
CA ASP A 94 -11.70 18.79 1.53
C ASP A 94 -12.86 18.40 2.46
N SER A 95 -13.76 19.34 2.71
CA SER A 95 -14.89 19.16 3.63
C SER A 95 -15.88 18.09 3.17
N SER A 96 -15.93 17.80 1.86
CA SER A 96 -16.79 16.74 1.31
C SER A 96 -16.35 15.33 1.73
N LEU A 97 -15.12 15.18 2.24
CA LEU A 97 -14.57 13.90 2.65
C LEU A 97 -14.88 13.53 4.10
N ASP A 98 -15.32 14.47 4.94
CA ASP A 98 -15.58 14.19 6.36
C ASP A 98 -16.73 13.18 6.56
N SER A 99 -17.83 13.37 5.82
CA SER A 99 -18.95 12.42 5.82
C SER A 99 -18.52 11.03 5.32
N LYS A 100 -17.73 10.99 4.23
CA LYS A 100 -17.16 9.74 3.70
C LYS A 100 -16.26 9.03 4.70
N ILE A 101 -15.45 9.76 5.48
CA ILE A 101 -14.57 9.17 6.50
C ILE A 101 -15.37 8.59 7.64
N LYS A 102 -16.39 9.32 8.11
CA LYS A 102 -17.30 8.83 9.16
C LYS A 102 -18.00 7.54 8.72
N GLU A 103 -18.57 7.55 7.51
CA GLU A 103 -19.23 6.39 6.92
C GLU A 103 -18.26 5.21 6.72
N LEU A 104 -17.07 5.46 6.15
CA LEU A 104 -16.05 4.41 5.97
C LEU A 104 -15.64 3.80 7.30
N ASN A 105 -15.38 4.62 8.32
CA ASN A 105 -15.00 4.16 9.64
C ASN A 105 -16.11 3.36 10.35
N CYS A 106 -17.38 3.67 10.09
CA CYS A 106 -18.53 2.88 10.53
C CYS A 106 -18.51 1.50 9.87
N ILE A 107 -18.37 1.45 8.54
CA ILE A 107 -18.34 0.19 7.78
C ILE A 107 -17.14 -0.67 8.21
N LEU A 108 -15.95 -0.08 8.38
CA LEU A 108 -14.75 -0.80 8.82
C LEU A 108 -14.91 -1.41 10.23
N SER A 109 -15.63 -0.73 11.13
CA SER A 109 -15.99 -1.27 12.44
C SER A 109 -16.81 -2.56 12.28
N GLN A 110 -17.81 -2.55 11.40
CA GLN A 110 -18.65 -3.73 11.12
C GLN A 110 -17.86 -4.87 10.49
N VAL A 111 -17.05 -4.56 9.48
CA VAL A 111 -16.18 -5.53 8.79
C VAL A 111 -15.28 -6.23 9.80
N CYS A 112 -14.66 -5.48 10.72
CA CYS A 112 -13.80 -6.09 11.74
C CYS A 112 -14.58 -6.94 12.73
N HIS A 113 -15.77 -6.50 13.16
CA HIS A 113 -16.61 -7.28 14.06
C HIS A 113 -16.98 -8.62 13.44
N ASN A 114 -17.50 -8.62 12.19
CA ASN A 114 -17.90 -9.83 11.48
C ASN A 114 -16.74 -10.82 11.28
N ASN A 115 -15.53 -10.31 11.02
CA ASN A 115 -14.34 -11.13 10.78
C ASN A 115 -13.50 -11.39 12.04
N LYS A 116 -13.93 -10.92 13.22
CA LYS A 116 -13.18 -11.03 14.49
C LYS A 116 -11.76 -10.43 14.39
N TRP A 117 -11.62 -9.31 13.68
CA TRP A 117 -10.38 -8.55 13.57
C TRP A 117 -10.32 -7.43 14.62
N GLY A 118 -9.10 -7.03 14.99
CA GLY A 118 -8.90 -5.90 15.88
C GLY A 118 -9.23 -4.57 15.18
N VAL A 119 -9.75 -3.61 15.94
CA VAL A 119 -10.00 -2.24 15.48
C VAL A 119 -9.19 -1.26 16.32
N LEU A 120 -8.53 -0.32 15.66
CA LEU A 120 -7.84 0.80 16.30
C LEU A 120 -8.53 2.13 15.93
N ASN A 121 -9.10 2.78 16.96
CA ASN A 121 -9.78 4.07 16.85
C ASN A 121 -8.82 5.25 17.09
N HIS A 122 -9.17 6.41 16.53
CA HIS A 122 -8.38 7.65 16.61
C HIS A 122 -9.24 8.87 16.95
N THR A 123 -10.26 8.70 17.81
CA THR A 123 -11.21 9.75 18.21
C THR A 123 -10.57 10.98 18.84
N ASN A 124 -9.35 10.85 19.37
CA ASN A 124 -8.56 11.93 19.97
C ASN A 124 -7.71 12.73 18.97
N ILE A 125 -7.77 12.42 17.67
CA ILE A 125 -7.08 13.13 16.59
C ILE A 125 -8.10 14.00 15.83
N THR A 126 -8.05 15.30 16.08
CA THR A 126 -8.90 16.36 15.48
C THR A 126 -8.15 17.15 14.42
N ALA A 127 -8.83 18.13 13.78
CA ALA A 127 -8.22 19.05 12.80
C ALA A 127 -6.96 19.78 13.34
N ASP A 128 -6.89 20.07 14.64
CA ASP A 128 -5.71 20.72 15.27
C ASP A 128 -4.44 19.87 15.22
N HIS A 129 -4.60 18.57 14.97
CA HIS A 129 -3.52 17.60 14.87
C HIS A 129 -3.03 17.42 13.43
N LEU A 130 -3.59 18.16 12.49
CA LEU A 130 -3.20 18.16 11.09
C LEU A 130 -2.16 19.25 10.82
N ASN A 131 -1.47 19.12 9.70
CA ASN A 131 -0.61 20.15 9.16
C ASN A 131 -1.47 21.30 8.60
N PRO A 132 -0.87 22.45 8.26
CA PRO A 132 -1.62 23.60 7.71
C PRO A 132 -2.43 23.28 6.45
N TYR A 133 -2.06 22.22 5.71
CA TYR A 133 -2.79 21.75 4.52
C TYR A 133 -3.95 20.80 4.84
N GLY A 134 -4.20 20.46 6.10
CA GLY A 134 -5.34 19.62 6.51
C GLY A 134 -5.27 18.15 6.06
N LEU A 135 -4.12 17.65 5.60
CA LEU A 135 -4.01 16.32 5.00
C LEU A 135 -3.10 15.36 5.77
N HIS A 136 -2.03 15.87 6.36
CA HIS A 136 -1.06 15.04 7.08
C HIS A 136 -1.05 15.40 8.54
N LEU A 137 -0.71 14.44 9.40
CA LEU A 137 -0.52 14.73 10.81
C LEU A 137 0.66 15.70 11.01
N ASN A 138 0.48 16.66 11.91
CA ASN A 138 1.58 17.42 12.46
C ASN A 138 2.34 16.58 13.51
N LYS A 139 3.34 17.18 14.19
CA LYS A 139 4.14 16.48 15.20
C LYS A 139 3.29 15.96 16.37
N GLN A 140 2.35 16.76 16.86
CA GLN A 140 1.45 16.37 17.95
C GLN A 140 0.50 15.26 17.52
N GLY A 141 -0.09 15.38 16.34
CA GLY A 141 -0.95 14.35 15.76
C GLY A 141 -0.24 13.02 15.54
N THR A 142 1.00 13.05 15.06
CA THR A 142 1.82 11.84 14.93
C THR A 142 2.11 11.20 16.28
N ALA A 143 2.39 12.01 17.32
CA ALA A 143 2.59 11.50 18.67
C ALA A 143 1.33 10.85 19.24
N LYS A 144 0.15 11.44 19.00
CA LYS A 144 -1.13 10.82 19.38
C LYS A 144 -1.40 9.52 18.64
N LEU A 145 -1.17 9.48 17.33
CA LEU A 145 -1.30 8.24 16.56
C LEU A 145 -0.38 7.14 17.12
N ALA A 146 0.88 7.47 17.39
CA ALA A 146 1.83 6.54 17.99
C ALA A 146 1.36 6.04 19.37
N LYS A 147 0.86 6.94 20.21
CA LYS A 147 0.33 6.60 21.53
C LYS A 147 -0.88 5.67 21.43
N ASN A 148 -1.82 5.94 20.52
CA ASN A 148 -2.98 5.08 20.29
C ASN A 148 -2.55 3.65 19.89
N ILE A 149 -1.54 3.52 19.01
CA ILE A 149 -0.97 2.22 18.62
C ILE A 149 -0.35 1.52 19.83
N ILE A 150 0.47 2.23 20.61
CA ILE A 150 1.13 1.70 21.80
C ILE A 150 0.09 1.20 22.81
N ASP A 151 -0.90 2.02 23.13
CA ASP A 151 -1.92 1.71 24.13
C ASP A 151 -2.78 0.51 23.69
N HIS A 152 -3.10 0.43 22.40
CA HIS A 152 -3.79 -0.72 21.81
C HIS A 152 -2.99 -2.02 22.01
N PHE A 153 -1.70 -2.03 21.68
CA PHE A 153 -0.86 -3.24 21.79
C PHE A 153 -0.44 -3.57 23.23
N LYS A 154 -0.42 -2.59 24.14
CA LYS A 154 -0.23 -2.81 25.58
C LYS A 154 -1.42 -3.53 26.18
N ASN A 155 -2.62 -3.08 25.85
CA ASN A 155 -3.89 -3.56 26.41
C ASN A 155 -4.53 -4.65 25.55
N LEU A 156 -3.79 -5.19 24.57
CA LEU A 156 -4.34 -6.12 23.59
C LEU A 156 -4.63 -7.48 24.24
N ASN A 157 -5.88 -7.66 24.67
CA ASN A 157 -6.43 -8.96 25.03
C ASN A 157 -7.30 -9.45 23.88
N TRP A 158 -6.72 -10.25 22.99
CA TRP A 158 -7.39 -10.78 21.78
C TRP A 158 -8.69 -11.54 22.10
N GLN A 159 -8.82 -12.09 23.30
CA GLN A 159 -10.00 -12.85 23.73
C GLN A 159 -11.20 -11.98 24.20
N THR A 160 -10.99 -10.72 24.59
CA THR A 160 -12.03 -9.87 25.23
C THR A 160 -12.57 -8.75 24.34
N ASN A 161 -11.82 -8.34 23.30
CA ASN A 161 -12.16 -7.18 22.46
C ASN A 161 -13.28 -7.41 21.43
N ASN A 162 -13.79 -8.64 21.28
CA ASN A 162 -14.85 -8.97 20.31
C ASN A 162 -16.29 -8.63 20.79
N GLN A 163 -16.48 -8.16 22.03
CA GLN A 163 -17.83 -7.92 22.58
C GLN A 163 -18.23 -6.44 22.74
N ASN A 164 -17.31 -5.47 22.74
CA ASN A 164 -17.61 -4.11 23.28
C ASN A 164 -17.36 -2.91 22.33
N ASN A 165 -17.59 -2.99 21.01
CA ASN A 165 -17.36 -1.83 20.13
C ASN A 165 -18.47 -1.59 19.07
N ILE A 166 -19.73 -1.52 19.51
CA ILE A 166 -20.82 -0.91 18.72
C ILE A 166 -21.50 0.13 19.62
N THR A 167 -21.48 1.40 19.20
CA THR A 167 -22.30 2.45 19.81
C THR A 167 -23.70 2.43 19.19
N PRO A 168 -24.79 2.71 19.93
CA PRO A 168 -26.18 2.55 19.46
C PRO A 168 -26.61 3.46 18.28
N SER A 169 -25.73 4.30 17.73
CA SER A 169 -26.05 5.27 16.68
C SER A 169 -26.00 4.73 15.26
N ASP A 170 -25.56 3.49 15.06
CA ASP A 170 -25.09 3.02 13.75
C ASP A 170 -26.14 2.16 12.99
N ASP A 171 -27.34 1.97 13.56
CA ASP A 171 -28.37 1.02 13.11
C ASP A 171 -28.96 1.26 11.71
N SER A 172 -29.01 2.50 11.24
CA SER A 172 -29.71 2.83 9.98
C SER A 172 -28.90 2.46 8.71
N ASN A 173 -27.58 2.32 8.82
CA ASN A 173 -26.72 1.91 7.69
C ASN A 173 -26.56 0.38 7.59
N ILE A 174 -27.01 -0.37 8.61
CA ILE A 174 -26.84 -1.82 8.75
C ILE A 174 -27.60 -2.60 7.68
N GLN A 175 -28.81 -2.17 7.31
CA GLN A 175 -29.63 -2.92 6.36
C GLN A 175 -29.14 -2.82 4.91
N ARG A 176 -28.34 -1.80 4.57
CA ARG A 176 -27.91 -1.54 3.19
C ARG A 176 -26.65 -2.33 2.79
N PHE A 177 -25.84 -2.74 3.76
CA PHE A 177 -24.59 -3.48 3.52
C PHE A 177 -24.83 -4.96 3.21
N ASN A 178 -25.74 -5.61 3.96
CA ASN A 178 -26.07 -7.04 3.77
C ASN A 178 -26.77 -7.34 2.43
N SER A 179 -27.34 -6.33 1.78
CA SER A 179 -27.96 -6.48 0.46
C SER A 179 -26.93 -6.52 -0.68
N ILE A 180 -25.79 -5.83 -0.53
CA ILE A 180 -24.80 -5.64 -1.62
C ILE A 180 -23.85 -6.83 -1.75
N GLU A 181 -23.59 -7.58 -0.68
CA GLU A 181 -22.77 -8.81 -0.74
C GLU A 181 -23.46 -9.95 -1.53
N ASN A 182 -24.80 -9.94 -1.65
CA ASN A 182 -25.54 -10.97 -2.37
C ASN A 182 -25.70 -10.69 -3.87
N ASP A 183 -25.55 -9.44 -4.32
CA ASP A 183 -25.78 -9.06 -5.72
C ASP A 183 -24.53 -9.20 -6.61
N ASN A 184 -23.33 -9.29 -6.04
CA ASN A 184 -22.07 -9.36 -6.79
C ASN A 184 -21.62 -10.79 -7.19
N ALA A 185 -22.38 -11.83 -6.82
CA ALA A 185 -22.03 -13.22 -7.13
C ALA A 185 -22.60 -13.75 -8.46
N ASN A 186 -23.45 -12.98 -9.18
CA ASN A 186 -24.28 -13.53 -10.27
C ASN A 186 -24.19 -12.80 -11.62
N ASN A 187 -23.10 -12.11 -11.97
CA ASN A 187 -22.99 -11.60 -13.34
C ASN A 187 -21.57 -11.65 -13.93
N ALA A 188 -21.19 -12.84 -14.40
CA ALA A 188 -20.13 -13.03 -15.38
C ALA A 188 -20.68 -13.94 -16.49
N ASN A 189 -21.06 -13.36 -17.63
CA ASN A 189 -21.09 -13.93 -19.00
C ASN A 189 -21.74 -12.89 -19.96
N SER A 190 -20.99 -12.15 -20.79
CA SER A 190 -20.68 -12.46 -22.20
C SER A 190 -20.92 -11.19 -23.09
N PRO A 191 -20.69 -11.15 -24.42
CA PRO A 191 -19.40 -10.88 -25.10
C PRO A 191 -19.42 -9.75 -26.18
N LEU A 192 -18.24 -9.44 -26.72
CA LEU A 192 -17.83 -8.81 -28.01
C LEU A 192 -18.78 -7.86 -28.81
N GLY A 193 -18.19 -6.74 -29.27
CA GLY A 193 -18.69 -5.93 -30.40
C GLY A 193 -17.70 -4.81 -30.84
N ASN A 194 -17.48 -4.70 -32.15
CA ASN A 194 -16.35 -4.07 -32.86
C ASN A 194 -16.49 -2.56 -33.19
N ASP A 195 -15.32 -1.92 -33.44
CA ASP A 195 -14.94 -0.82 -34.36
C ASP A 195 -15.80 0.50 -34.38
N VAL A 196 -15.31 1.72 -34.61
CA VAL A 196 -14.52 2.24 -35.74
C VAL A 196 -14.04 3.69 -35.42
N ASN A 197 -12.74 3.95 -35.64
CA ASN A 197 -12.09 5.14 -36.25
C ASN A 197 -12.51 6.59 -35.85
N ARG A 198 -11.54 7.37 -35.32
CA ARG A 198 -11.45 8.81 -35.62
C ARG A 198 -9.98 9.25 -35.72
N GLN A 199 -9.63 9.74 -36.90
CA GLN A 199 -8.30 10.16 -37.31
C GLN A 199 -7.78 11.41 -36.58
N GLN A 200 -6.45 11.47 -36.58
CA GLN A 200 -5.50 12.37 -35.92
C GLN A 200 -5.61 13.84 -36.37
N SER A 201 -5.19 14.75 -35.48
CA SER A 201 -4.61 16.03 -35.86
C SER A 201 -3.21 16.17 -35.25
N HIS A 202 -2.25 16.45 -36.13
CA HIS A 202 -0.82 16.63 -35.85
C HIS A 202 -0.56 17.89 -35.03
N ALA A 203 0.22 17.75 -33.95
CA ALA A 203 0.98 18.83 -33.34
C ALA A 203 2.34 18.27 -32.91
N SER A 204 3.42 18.91 -33.37
CA SER A 204 4.84 18.57 -33.15
C SER A 204 5.12 17.84 -31.84
N GLY A 205 5.37 16.54 -31.94
CA GLY A 205 5.71 15.67 -30.82
C GLY A 205 7.14 15.90 -30.36
N SER A 206 7.31 16.22 -29.09
CA SER A 206 8.59 16.10 -28.39
C SER A 206 9.22 14.74 -28.66
N LEU A 207 10.54 14.70 -28.81
CA LEU A 207 11.36 13.49 -29.02
C LEU A 207 11.13 12.40 -27.95
N PHE A 208 10.42 12.73 -26.87
CA PHE A 208 10.01 11.80 -25.83
C PHE A 208 8.51 11.54 -25.91
N PRO A 209 8.08 10.27 -26.02
CA PRO A 209 6.66 9.95 -25.86
C PRO A 209 6.20 10.42 -24.48
N LYS A 210 5.00 11.04 -24.41
CA LYS A 210 4.35 11.42 -23.15
C LYS A 210 3.93 10.17 -22.36
N LEU A 211 4.89 9.38 -21.89
CA LEU A 211 4.67 8.25 -21.00
C LEU A 211 4.55 8.79 -19.57
N LYS A 212 3.49 8.40 -18.86
CA LYS A 212 3.28 8.80 -17.47
C LYS A 212 4.38 8.19 -16.58
N GLY A 213 5.25 9.06 -16.07
CA GLY A 213 6.20 8.77 -14.99
C GLY A 213 7.55 8.24 -15.48
N PHE A 214 8.62 8.78 -14.91
CA PHE A 214 10.00 8.33 -15.08
C PHE A 214 10.25 7.08 -14.21
N LYS A 215 10.56 5.95 -14.83
CA LYS A 215 10.69 4.63 -14.21
C LYS A 215 12.14 4.21 -14.16
N VAL A 216 12.64 4.01 -12.94
CA VAL A 216 14.01 3.54 -12.69
C VAL A 216 13.96 2.16 -12.05
N CYS A 217 14.73 1.22 -12.57
CA CYS A 217 15.00 -0.07 -11.95
C CYS A 217 16.38 -0.02 -11.27
N HIS A 218 16.49 -0.53 -10.04
CA HIS A 218 17.76 -0.75 -9.37
C HIS A 218 17.88 -2.19 -8.92
N LEU A 219 18.91 -2.89 -9.39
CA LEU A 219 19.20 -4.26 -9.02
C LEU A 219 20.63 -4.37 -8.50
N ASN A 220 20.80 -5.21 -7.49
CA ASN A 220 22.10 -5.65 -7.01
C ASN A 220 22.35 -7.06 -7.57
N ILE A 221 23.31 -7.21 -8.48
CA ILE A 221 23.61 -8.45 -9.19
C ILE A 221 25.10 -8.77 -8.99
N ALA A 222 25.40 -9.60 -8.00
CA ALA A 222 26.75 -10.09 -7.76
C ALA A 222 27.22 -10.99 -8.92
N SER A 223 28.16 -10.48 -9.74
CA SER A 223 28.65 -11.14 -10.96
C SER A 223 27.62 -11.20 -12.10
N LEU A 224 27.44 -10.08 -12.81
CA LEU A 224 26.46 -9.92 -13.89
C LEU A 224 26.55 -11.01 -14.96
N ILE A 225 27.77 -11.37 -15.39
CA ILE A 225 28.00 -12.40 -16.43
C ILE A 225 27.27 -13.71 -16.09
N LYS A 226 27.30 -14.12 -14.82
CA LYS A 226 26.67 -15.37 -14.37
C LYS A 226 25.13 -15.31 -14.42
N HIS A 227 24.57 -14.13 -14.27
CA HIS A 227 23.13 -13.88 -14.13
C HIS A 227 22.56 -13.14 -15.34
N TYR A 228 23.29 -13.06 -16.44
CA TYR A 228 22.91 -12.23 -17.58
C TYR A 228 21.64 -12.74 -18.27
N ASP A 229 21.56 -14.05 -18.53
CA ASP A 229 20.35 -14.66 -19.12
C ASP A 229 19.12 -14.48 -18.22
N GLU A 230 19.31 -14.62 -16.90
CA GLU A 230 18.25 -14.40 -15.91
C GLU A 230 17.80 -12.93 -15.89
N LEU A 231 18.72 -11.99 -16.05
CA LEU A 231 18.42 -10.57 -16.19
C LEU A 231 17.60 -10.32 -17.46
N LEU A 232 18.01 -10.85 -18.60
CA LEU A 232 17.28 -10.68 -19.88
C LEU A 232 15.86 -11.24 -19.80
N LEU A 233 15.70 -12.46 -19.27
CA LEU A 233 14.38 -13.06 -19.07
C LEU A 233 13.51 -12.20 -18.14
N ASN A 234 14.10 -11.68 -17.06
CA ASN A 234 13.40 -10.79 -16.15
C ASN A 234 13.06 -9.44 -16.76
N MET A 235 13.84 -8.94 -17.71
CA MET A 235 13.58 -7.67 -18.40
C MET A 235 12.62 -7.80 -19.57
N GLN A 236 12.32 -9.04 -20.00
CA GLN A 236 11.36 -9.31 -21.06
C GLN A 236 9.99 -8.70 -20.69
N ASN A 237 9.50 -7.79 -21.54
CA ASN A 237 8.25 -7.02 -21.38
C ASN A 237 8.23 -5.99 -20.23
N LYS A 238 9.37 -5.67 -19.61
CA LYS A 238 9.48 -4.56 -18.64
C LYS A 238 10.04 -3.32 -19.32
N LEU A 239 9.34 -2.20 -19.16
CA LEU A 239 9.74 -0.90 -19.70
C LEU A 239 10.21 0.01 -18.54
N PHE A 240 11.52 0.22 -18.46
CA PHE A 240 12.17 1.19 -17.59
C PHE A 240 12.87 2.24 -18.44
N ASP A 241 12.96 3.48 -17.94
CA ASP A 241 13.73 4.54 -18.60
C ASP A 241 15.22 4.42 -18.24
N ILE A 242 15.52 3.96 -17.01
CA ILE A 242 16.89 3.70 -16.55
C ILE A 242 16.93 2.37 -15.80
N ILE A 243 17.90 1.51 -16.15
CA ILE A 243 18.27 0.33 -15.37
C ILE A 243 19.62 0.61 -14.70
N THR A 244 19.67 0.47 -13.38
CA THR A 244 20.89 0.63 -12.60
C THR A 244 21.27 -0.72 -11.99
N LEU A 245 22.49 -1.18 -12.24
CA LEU A 245 23.01 -2.45 -11.74
C LEU A 245 24.19 -2.19 -10.80
N ASN A 246 24.16 -2.76 -9.60
CA ASN A 246 25.27 -2.72 -8.64
C ASN A 246 25.85 -4.12 -8.42
N GLU A 247 27.07 -4.19 -7.90
CA GLU A 247 27.84 -5.40 -7.61
C GLU A 247 28.10 -6.31 -8.82
N THR A 248 27.98 -5.77 -10.03
CA THR A 248 28.12 -6.52 -11.30
C THR A 248 29.43 -7.30 -11.43
N ARG A 249 30.47 -6.91 -10.66
CA ARG A 249 31.84 -7.47 -10.70
C ARG A 249 32.45 -7.50 -12.11
N LEU A 250 31.97 -6.63 -13.00
CA LEU A 250 32.57 -6.45 -14.30
C LEU A 250 33.96 -5.83 -14.18
N ASP A 251 34.86 -6.26 -15.05
CA ASP A 251 36.16 -5.65 -15.27
C ASP A 251 36.28 -5.25 -16.75
N GLY A 252 37.34 -4.52 -17.09
CA GLY A 252 37.58 -4.05 -18.45
C GLY A 252 37.84 -5.16 -19.49
N SER A 253 37.83 -6.44 -19.11
CA SER A 253 37.94 -7.56 -20.06
C SER A 253 36.61 -8.00 -20.66
N VAL A 254 35.48 -7.61 -20.05
CA VAL A 254 34.14 -7.90 -20.58
C VAL A 254 33.73 -6.85 -21.60
N LEU A 255 33.36 -7.27 -22.81
CA LEU A 255 32.88 -6.41 -23.88
C LEU A 255 31.41 -6.02 -23.67
N ASN A 256 31.00 -4.85 -24.18
CA ASN A 256 29.61 -4.39 -24.05
C ASN A 256 28.59 -5.34 -24.71
N GLY A 257 28.96 -5.96 -25.83
CA GLY A 257 28.09 -6.93 -26.52
C GLY A 257 27.80 -8.20 -25.71
N GLU A 258 28.62 -8.52 -24.70
CA GLU A 258 28.39 -9.66 -23.81
C GLU A 258 27.30 -9.37 -22.75
N ILE A 259 26.93 -8.10 -22.58
CA ILE A 259 26.01 -7.64 -21.54
C ILE A 259 24.93 -6.67 -22.09
N GLU A 260 24.67 -6.72 -23.39
CA GLU A 260 23.75 -5.80 -24.09
C GLU A 260 22.28 -6.10 -23.83
N ILE A 261 21.60 -5.20 -23.11
CA ILE A 261 20.15 -5.28 -22.95
C ILE A 261 19.47 -4.59 -24.14
N PRO A 262 18.65 -5.30 -24.94
CA PRO A 262 18.02 -4.72 -26.13
C PRO A 262 17.21 -3.45 -25.80
N GLY A 263 17.48 -2.36 -26.54
CA GLY A 263 16.78 -1.08 -26.38
C GLY A 263 17.34 -0.16 -25.29
N TYR A 264 18.50 -0.49 -24.69
CA TYR A 264 19.16 0.35 -23.69
C TYR A 264 20.59 0.68 -24.11
N ASP A 265 21.01 1.92 -23.84
CA ASP A 265 22.41 2.31 -23.92
C ASP A 265 23.17 1.89 -22.66
N ILE A 266 24.38 1.35 -22.85
CA ILE A 266 25.21 0.89 -21.73
C ILE A 266 26.17 2.00 -21.29
N VAL A 267 26.05 2.37 -20.01
CA VAL A 267 27.03 3.20 -19.31
C VAL A 267 27.54 2.43 -18.10
N ARG A 268 28.84 2.13 -18.07
CA ARG A 268 29.47 1.31 -17.01
C ARG A 268 30.73 1.96 -16.45
N ARG A 269 31.00 1.67 -15.18
CA ARG A 269 32.26 1.97 -14.50
C ARG A 269 32.75 0.68 -13.86
N ASP A 270 33.78 0.10 -14.47
CA ASP A 270 34.25 -1.22 -14.09
C ASP A 270 35.19 -1.21 -12.90
N ARG A 271 35.33 -2.38 -12.26
CA ARG A 271 36.33 -2.57 -11.22
C ARG A 271 37.71 -2.65 -11.85
N ASN A 272 38.67 -2.01 -11.19
CA ASN A 272 40.08 -2.34 -11.40
C ASN A 272 40.36 -3.69 -10.71
N ARG A 273 41.19 -4.54 -11.31
CA ARG A 273 41.52 -5.89 -10.78
C ARG A 273 42.17 -5.88 -9.39
N SER A 274 42.48 -4.71 -8.86
CA SER A 274 42.91 -4.48 -7.48
C SER A 274 41.69 -4.02 -6.68
N GLY A 275 41.10 -4.94 -5.89
CA GLY A 275 39.84 -4.73 -5.19
C GLY A 275 39.78 -3.43 -4.37
N GLY A 276 38.66 -2.72 -4.53
CA GLY A 276 38.33 -1.45 -3.90
C GLY A 276 37.33 -0.68 -4.74
#